data_AF-A0A2V6DK81-F1
#
_entry.id   AF-A0A2V6DK81-F1
#
_cell.length_a   1.000
_cell.length_b   1.000
_cell.length_c   1.000
_cell.angle_alpha   90.00
_cell.angle_beta   90.00
_cell.angle_gamma   90.00
#
_symmetry.space_group_name_H-M   'P 1'
#
loop_
_entity.id
_entity.type
_entity.pdbx_description
1 polymer ?
#
loop_
_entity_poly.entity_id
_entity_poly.type
_entity_poly.pdbx_seq_one_letter_code
_entity_poly.pdbx_strand_id
1 'polypeptide(L)'
;MVFRRTKVTMEYPEEKWDPQLPEHYRGAPALVKDESGRVRCVACQLCEFICPPRAIKIEPGEISAKDRFSKVEKYPREFDIDMIRCIFCGMCEEVCPEQAIFLRKDYAITGLTRAEMVHNKEKLLEIGGVMHGVVLKWNEKK
;
A
#
# COMPACT_ATOMS: atom_id res chain seq x y z
N MET A 1 -17.21 -28.74 40.92
CA MET A 1 -17.53 -28.76 39.47
C MET A 1 -16.83 -27.55 38.84
N VAL A 2 -15.54 -27.70 38.53
CA VAL A 2 -14.67 -26.57 38.16
C VAL A 2 -14.73 -26.37 36.65
N PHE A 3 -15.06 -25.14 36.25
CA PHE A 3 -15.15 -24.64 34.87
C PHE A 3 -13.90 -24.98 34.04
N ARG A 4 -13.89 -26.14 33.39
CA ARG A 4 -12.85 -26.55 32.43
C ARG A 4 -13.17 -26.05 31.01
N ARG A 5 -13.55 -24.77 30.90
CA ARG A 5 -13.81 -24.14 29.59
C ARG A 5 -12.49 -23.75 28.95
N THR A 6 -12.32 -24.08 27.67
CA THR A 6 -11.20 -23.62 26.86
C THR A 6 -11.17 -22.08 26.90
N LYS A 7 -10.01 -21.49 27.25
CA LYS A 7 -9.84 -20.04 27.18
C LYS A 7 -9.88 -19.62 25.71
N VAL A 8 -10.82 -18.74 25.36
CA VAL A 8 -10.98 -18.17 24.00
C VAL A 8 -10.45 -16.74 23.91
N THR A 9 -10.11 -16.14 25.05
CA THR A 9 -9.58 -14.77 25.15
C THR A 9 -8.08 -14.77 24.88
N MET A 10 -7.62 -13.80 24.10
CA MET A 10 -6.20 -13.51 23.88
C MET A 10 -5.76 -12.28 24.65
N GLU A 11 -4.50 -12.24 25.08
CA GLU A 11 -3.90 -11.11 25.79
C GLU A 11 -3.20 -10.15 24.81
N TYR A 12 -3.95 -9.21 24.23
CA TYR A 12 -3.40 -8.16 23.37
C TYR A 12 -2.73 -7.06 24.21
N PRO A 13 -1.54 -6.53 23.85
CA PRO A 13 -0.84 -6.64 22.57
C PRO A 13 0.19 -7.78 22.42
N GLU A 14 0.45 -8.56 23.48
CA GLU A 14 1.47 -9.62 23.50
C GLU A 14 1.09 -10.81 22.60
N GLU A 15 -0.19 -11.18 22.59
CA GLU A 15 -0.77 -12.22 21.74
C GLU A 15 -1.64 -11.58 20.65
N LYS A 16 -1.24 -11.78 19.38
CA LYS A 16 -1.95 -11.27 18.20
C LYS A 16 -2.49 -12.38 17.32
N TRP A 17 -3.53 -12.07 16.56
CA TRP A 17 -4.19 -12.99 15.63
C TRP A 17 -3.46 -13.13 14.29
N ASP A 18 -2.28 -12.52 14.15
CA ASP A 18 -1.51 -12.44 12.91
C ASP A 18 -1.29 -13.81 12.23
N PRO A 19 -1.00 -14.92 12.95
CA PRO A 19 -0.85 -16.25 12.34
C PRO A 19 -2.14 -16.80 11.74
N GLN A 20 -3.30 -16.36 12.22
CA GLN A 20 -4.62 -16.81 11.76
C GLN A 20 -5.26 -15.86 10.74
N LEU A 21 -4.59 -14.75 10.40
CA LEU A 21 -5.09 -13.83 9.37
C LEU A 21 -5.09 -14.51 7.99
N PRO A 22 -6.20 -14.43 7.24
CA PRO A 22 -6.25 -14.93 5.87
C PRO A 22 -5.11 -14.40 5.01
N GLU A 23 -4.74 -15.17 3.98
CA GLU A 23 -3.71 -14.77 3.02
C GLU A 23 -4.06 -13.42 2.37
N HIS A 24 -5.32 -13.26 1.97
CA HIS A 24 -5.84 -12.07 1.28
C HIS A 24 -6.47 -11.04 2.22
N TYR A 25 -6.01 -10.97 3.48
CA TYR A 25 -6.48 -9.96 4.41
C TYR A 25 -6.18 -8.54 3.89
N ARG A 26 -7.16 -7.65 4.02
CA ARG A 26 -7.13 -6.28 3.48
C ARG A 26 -6.92 -5.27 4.62
N GLY A 27 -5.67 -5.02 4.98
CA GLY A 27 -5.27 -4.01 5.97
C GLY A 27 -4.71 -2.74 5.33
N ALA A 28 -3.69 -2.14 5.94
CA ALA A 28 -3.10 -0.87 5.50
C ALA A 28 -2.67 -0.92 4.01
N PRO A 29 -3.18 -0.02 3.15
CA PRO A 29 -2.63 0.19 1.82
C PRO A 29 -1.18 0.70 1.93
N ALA A 30 -0.30 0.17 1.10
CA ALA A 30 1.11 0.51 1.11
C ALA A 30 1.65 0.66 -0.32
N LEU A 31 2.65 1.52 -0.50
CA LEU A 31 3.37 1.68 -1.76
C LEU A 31 4.72 0.97 -1.70
N VAL A 32 5.17 0.41 -2.82
CA VAL A 32 6.48 -0.26 -2.89
C VAL A 32 7.47 0.43 -3.80
N LYS A 33 8.74 0.24 -3.45
CA LYS A 33 9.87 0.41 -4.36
C LYS A 33 10.18 -0.89 -5.09
N ASP A 34 10.77 -0.77 -6.26
CA ASP A 34 11.41 -1.89 -6.95
C ASP A 34 12.81 -2.17 -6.40
N GLU A 35 13.41 -3.29 -6.85
CA GLU A 35 14.77 -3.72 -6.46
C GLU A 35 15.86 -2.71 -6.87
N SER A 36 15.54 -1.86 -7.85
CA SER A 36 16.42 -0.79 -8.31
C SER A 36 16.27 0.50 -7.49
N GLY A 37 15.41 0.50 -6.46
CA GLY A 37 15.18 1.63 -5.55
C GLY A 37 14.18 2.67 -6.06
N ARG A 38 13.58 2.48 -7.24
CA ARG A 38 12.59 3.40 -7.81
C ARG A 38 11.21 3.11 -7.22
N VAL A 39 10.42 4.16 -7.00
CA VAL A 39 9.00 4.01 -6.69
C VAL A 39 8.31 3.29 -7.84
N ARG A 40 7.66 2.17 -7.55
CA ARG A 40 7.14 1.30 -8.61
C ARG A 40 5.95 1.92 -9.36
N CYS A 41 5.19 2.77 -8.67
CA CYS A 41 4.03 3.49 -9.21
C CYS A 41 4.45 4.40 -10.37
N VAL A 42 3.64 4.40 -11.43
CA VAL A 42 3.86 5.16 -12.68
C VAL A 42 2.85 6.30 -12.86
N ALA A 43 2.14 6.66 -11.78
CA ALA A 43 1.11 7.69 -11.77
C ALA A 43 0.06 7.56 -12.90
N CYS A 44 -0.41 6.33 -13.17
CA CYS A 44 -1.48 6.08 -14.14
C CYS A 44 -2.89 6.48 -13.65
N GLN A 45 -3.03 6.79 -12.36
CA GLN A 45 -4.27 7.24 -11.71
C GLN A 45 -5.45 6.25 -11.75
N LEU A 46 -5.22 4.99 -12.13
CA LEU A 46 -6.26 3.96 -12.13
C LEU A 46 -6.80 3.68 -10.72
N CYS A 47 -5.93 3.63 -9.71
CA CYS A 47 -6.33 3.41 -8.32
C CYS A 47 -7.10 4.60 -7.73
N GLU A 48 -6.79 5.83 -8.14
CA GLU A 48 -7.54 7.03 -7.80
C GLU A 48 -8.94 7.00 -8.44
N PHE A 49 -9.02 6.67 -9.73
CA PHE A 49 -10.28 6.60 -10.46
C PHE A 49 -11.23 5.52 -9.94
N ILE A 50 -10.73 4.31 -9.65
CA ILE A 50 -11.57 3.19 -9.20
C ILE A 50 -12.01 3.32 -7.73
N CYS A 51 -11.36 4.19 -6.94
CA CYS A 51 -11.57 4.28 -5.49
C CYS A 51 -13.03 4.70 -5.17
N PRO A 52 -13.88 3.81 -4.62
CA PRO A 52 -15.28 4.16 -4.39
C PRO A 52 -15.50 5.37 -3.47
N PRO A 53 -14.78 5.50 -2.33
CA PRO A 53 -14.92 6.67 -1.45
C PRO A 53 -14.07 7.88 -1.89
N ARG A 54 -13.33 7.79 -3.00
CA ARG A 54 -12.37 8.83 -3.45
C ARG A 54 -11.38 9.22 -2.34
N ALA A 55 -10.77 8.21 -1.72
CA ALA A 55 -9.81 8.37 -0.64
C ALA A 55 -8.37 8.64 -1.14
N ILE A 56 -8.08 8.36 -2.40
CA ILE A 56 -6.74 8.46 -2.99
C ILE A 56 -6.67 9.74 -3.82
N LYS A 57 -5.57 10.50 -3.69
CA LYS A 57 -5.22 11.63 -4.55
C LYS A 57 -3.81 11.44 -5.11
N ILE A 58 -3.64 11.61 -6.42
CA ILE A 58 -2.33 11.44 -7.09
C ILE A 58 -2.04 12.65 -7.97
N GLU A 59 -0.88 13.25 -7.78
CA GLU A 59 -0.34 14.28 -8.69
C GLU A 59 0.83 13.66 -9.49
N PRO A 60 0.70 13.49 -10.81
CA PRO A 60 1.80 13.00 -11.66
C PRO A 60 2.92 14.03 -11.80
N GLY A 61 4.17 13.56 -11.79
CA GLY A 61 5.36 14.28 -12.24
C GLY A 61 5.98 13.60 -13.47
N GLU A 62 6.77 14.35 -14.24
CA GLU A 62 7.44 13.86 -15.45
C GLU A 62 8.89 13.46 -15.16
N ILE A 63 9.30 12.30 -15.69
CA ILE A 63 10.68 11.83 -15.62
C ILE A 63 11.46 12.44 -16.78
N SER A 64 12.64 13.01 -16.49
CA SER A 64 13.52 13.55 -17.52
C SER A 64 13.93 12.47 -18.54
N ALA A 65 13.98 12.83 -19.82
CA ALA A 65 14.46 11.94 -20.88
C ALA A 65 15.91 11.45 -20.68
N LYS A 66 16.70 12.14 -19.84
CA LYS A 66 18.08 11.76 -19.50
C LYS A 66 18.17 10.83 -18.28
N ASP A 67 17.06 10.57 -17.59
CA ASP A 67 17.03 9.67 -16.44
C ASP A 67 17.13 8.21 -16.89
N ARG A 68 17.75 7.37 -16.06
CA ARG A 68 17.86 5.93 -16.31
C ARG A 68 16.50 5.22 -16.41
N PHE A 69 15.45 5.81 -15.83
CA PHE A 69 14.07 5.32 -15.85
C PHE A 69 13.16 6.08 -16.82
N SER A 70 13.74 6.82 -17.77
CA SER A 70 13.00 7.61 -18.77
C SER A 70 11.90 6.84 -19.52
N LYS A 71 12.04 5.52 -19.70
CA LYS A 71 11.03 4.64 -20.32
C LYS A 71 9.65 4.70 -19.63
N VAL A 72 9.59 5.01 -18.34
CA VAL A 72 8.35 5.05 -17.54
C VAL A 72 7.55 6.34 -17.78
N GLU A 73 8.20 7.40 -18.26
CA GLU A 73 7.66 8.75 -18.50
C GLU A 73 7.17 9.52 -17.26
N LYS A 74 6.46 8.87 -16.33
CA LYS A 74 5.82 9.51 -15.18
C LYS A 74 6.14 8.85 -13.84
N TYR A 75 6.06 9.65 -12.77
CA TYR A 75 6.17 9.17 -11.39
C TYR A 75 5.13 9.88 -10.50
N PRO A 76 4.73 9.31 -9.35
CA PRO A 76 3.86 10.02 -8.41
C PRO A 76 4.67 11.12 -7.71
N ARG A 77 4.44 12.37 -8.11
CA ARG A 77 4.99 13.53 -7.39
C ARG A 77 4.35 13.61 -6.01
N GLU A 78 3.03 13.52 -5.94
CA GLU A 78 2.26 13.38 -4.70
C GLU A 78 1.39 12.13 -4.79
N PHE A 79 1.21 11.45 -3.66
CA PHE A 79 0.33 10.30 -3.54
C PHE A 79 -0.17 10.25 -2.11
N ASP A 80 -1.42 10.63 -1.91
CA ASP A 80 -2.04 10.67 -0.57
C ASP A 80 -3.21 9.71 -0.50
N ILE A 81 -3.35 9.04 0.64
CA ILE A 81 -4.53 8.24 0.98
C ILE A 81 -5.11 8.76 2.30
N ASP A 82 -6.35 9.23 2.25
CA ASP A 82 -7.13 9.51 3.45
C ASP A 82 -7.63 8.19 4.06
N MET A 83 -6.96 7.74 5.13
CA MET A 83 -7.27 6.49 5.81
C MET A 83 -8.59 6.52 6.58
N ILE A 84 -9.17 7.71 6.82
CA ILE A 84 -10.49 7.86 7.44
C ILE A 84 -11.58 7.65 6.39
N ARG A 85 -11.31 7.94 5.11
CA ARG A 85 -12.23 7.70 4.00
C ARG A 85 -12.06 6.32 3.37
N CYS A 86 -10.87 5.75 3.43
CA CYS A 86 -10.58 4.43 2.87
C CYS A 86 -11.47 3.36 3.52
N ILE A 87 -12.10 2.52 2.69
CA ILE A 87 -12.95 1.40 3.15
C ILE A 87 -12.24 0.04 3.02
N PHE A 88 -10.93 0.04 2.75
CA PHE A 88 -10.09 -1.17 2.67
C PHE A 88 -10.63 -2.23 1.69
N CYS A 89 -11.29 -1.79 0.61
CA CYS A 89 -11.98 -2.68 -0.32
C CYS A 89 -11.06 -3.46 -1.26
N GLY A 90 -9.77 -3.14 -1.40
CA GLY A 90 -8.86 -3.87 -2.29
C GLY A 90 -8.84 -3.46 -3.76
N MET A 91 -9.79 -2.66 -4.24
CA MET A 91 -9.86 -2.29 -5.67
C MET A 91 -8.60 -1.58 -6.17
N CYS A 92 -7.92 -0.82 -5.31
CA CYS A 92 -6.67 -0.13 -5.67
C CYS A 92 -5.52 -1.11 -5.97
N GLU A 93 -5.46 -2.24 -5.27
CA GLU A 93 -4.47 -3.30 -5.49
C GLU A 93 -4.78 -4.07 -6.77
N GLU A 94 -6.04 -4.47 -6.97
CA GLU A 94 -6.48 -5.23 -8.14
C GLU A 94 -6.30 -4.46 -9.44
N VAL A 95 -6.56 -3.14 -9.44
CA VAL A 95 -6.45 -2.32 -10.66
C VAL A 95 -5.01 -1.95 -11.01
N CYS A 96 -4.05 -2.13 -10.10
CA CYS A 96 -2.70 -1.58 -10.29
C CYS A 96 -1.88 -2.43 -11.28
N PRO A 97 -1.59 -1.93 -12.51
CA PRO A 97 -0.90 -2.73 -13.52
C PRO A 97 0.57 -3.00 -13.17
N GLU A 98 1.15 -2.16 -12.31
CA GLU A 98 2.54 -2.25 -11.88
C GLU A 98 2.69 -2.88 -10.50
N GLN A 99 1.57 -3.31 -9.88
CA GLN A 99 1.53 -3.83 -8.50
C GLN A 99 2.32 -2.93 -7.54
N ALA A 100 2.09 -1.62 -7.66
CA ALA A 100 2.80 -0.61 -6.90
C ALA A 100 2.10 -0.28 -5.56
N ILE A 101 0.80 -0.55 -5.48
CA ILE A 101 -0.02 -0.43 -4.28
C ILE A 101 -0.62 -1.80 -3.95
N PHE A 102 -0.63 -2.17 -2.68
CA PHE A 102 -1.12 -3.45 -2.18
C PHE A 102 -1.62 -3.29 -0.74
N LEU A 103 -2.41 -4.24 -0.26
CA LEU A 103 -2.91 -4.20 1.12
C LEU A 103 -2.06 -5.11 2.00
N ARG A 104 -1.60 -4.56 3.11
CA ARG A 104 -0.83 -5.29 4.12
C ARG A 104 -1.75 -6.04 5.06
N LYS A 105 -1.14 -6.91 5.89
CA LYS A 105 -1.81 -7.50 7.05
C LYS A 105 -1.85 -6.58 8.27
N ASP A 106 -1.30 -5.37 8.16
CA ASP A 106 -1.32 -4.37 9.22
C ASP A 106 -2.73 -3.80 9.44
N TYR A 107 -3.35 -4.13 10.57
CA TYR A 107 -4.71 -3.67 10.94
C TYR A 107 -4.73 -2.60 12.04
N ALA A 108 -3.65 -2.46 12.81
CA ALA A 108 -3.54 -1.50 13.90
C ALA A 108 -3.05 -0.13 13.42
N ILE A 109 -3.80 0.51 12.51
CA ILE A 109 -3.48 1.85 11.99
C ILE A 109 -4.15 2.87 12.90
N THR A 110 -3.35 3.69 13.57
CA THR A 110 -3.84 4.71 14.49
C THR A 110 -3.15 6.06 14.25
N GLY A 111 -3.85 7.13 14.61
CA GLY A 111 -3.37 8.50 14.59
C GLY A 111 -4.12 9.27 15.67
N LEU A 112 -3.48 10.29 16.25
CA LEU A 112 -4.08 11.12 17.29
C LEU A 112 -4.88 12.28 16.69
N THR A 113 -4.56 12.64 15.45
CA THR A 113 -5.20 13.71 14.70
C THR A 113 -5.67 13.22 13.33
N ARG A 114 -6.62 13.94 12.74
CA ARG A 114 -7.10 13.64 11.38
C ARG A 114 -6.01 13.80 10.33
N ALA A 115 -5.08 14.73 10.53
CA ALA A 115 -3.98 14.99 9.61
C ALA A 115 -3.01 13.80 9.55
N GLU A 116 -2.74 13.14 10.67
CA GLU A 116 -1.87 11.95 10.72
C GLU A 116 -2.47 10.73 10.00
N MET A 117 -3.79 10.71 9.84
CA MET A 117 -4.52 9.68 9.10
C MET A 117 -4.57 9.95 7.59
N VAL A 118 -4.01 11.06 7.10
CA VAL A 118 -3.70 11.22 5.69
C VAL A 118 -2.30 10.68 5.45
N HIS A 119 -2.21 9.49 4.87
CA HIS A 119 -0.94 8.84 4.59
C HIS A 119 -0.39 9.38 3.27
N ASN A 120 0.71 10.14 3.35
CA ASN A 120 1.41 10.64 2.19
C ASN A 120 2.31 9.57 1.55
N LYS A 121 2.89 9.90 0.40
CA LYS A 121 3.73 9.02 -0.41
C LYS A 121 4.87 8.41 0.40
N GLU A 122 5.54 9.21 1.22
CA GLU A 122 6.69 8.78 2.02
C GLU A 122 6.27 7.74 3.06
N LYS A 123 5.18 8.00 3.80
CA LYS A 123 4.63 7.05 4.78
C LYS A 123 4.17 5.76 4.13
N LEU A 124 3.52 5.84 2.97
CA LEU A 124 3.08 4.65 2.23
C LEU A 124 4.27 3.80 1.75
N LEU A 125 5.36 4.43 1.32
CA LEU A 125 6.60 3.75 0.91
C LEU A 125 7.36 3.14 2.09
N GLU A 126 7.33 3.78 3.25
CA GLU A 126 7.90 3.24 4.49
C GLU A 126 7.19 1.94 4.89
N ILE A 127 5.85 1.94 4.84
CA ILE A 127 5.04 0.76 5.17
C ILE A 127 5.27 -0.38 4.16
N GLY A 128 5.36 -0.06 2.87
CA GLY A 128 5.43 -1.09 1.82
C GLY A 128 6.83 -1.64 1.55
N GLY A 129 7.87 -0.82 1.75
CA GLY A 129 9.26 -1.24 1.58
C GLY A 129 9.62 -1.58 0.14
N VAL A 130 10.45 -2.62 -0.03
CA VAL A 130 10.92 -3.11 -1.33
C VAL A 130 10.23 -4.42 -1.66
N MET A 131 9.56 -4.46 -2.80
CA MET A 131 8.97 -5.69 -3.32
C MET A 131 9.90 -6.26 -4.40
N HIS A 132 10.04 -7.58 -4.43
CA HIS A 132 10.95 -8.30 -5.34
C HIS A 132 10.14 -8.99 -6.45
N GLY A 133 10.64 -8.94 -7.69
CA GLY A 133 10.32 -9.89 -8.77
C GLY A 133 8.85 -10.20 -9.13
N VAL A 134 8.01 -9.24 -9.52
CA VAL A 134 6.70 -9.58 -10.16
C VAL A 134 6.42 -8.82 -11.46
N VAL A 135 6.82 -7.54 -11.57
CA VAL A 135 6.66 -6.75 -12.80
C VAL A 135 8.01 -6.17 -13.22
N LEU A 136 8.65 -6.78 -14.23
CA LEU A 136 9.98 -6.39 -14.76
C LEU A 136 9.90 -5.62 -16.09
N LYS A 137 8.76 -4.98 -16.37
CA LYS A 137 8.48 -4.30 -17.64
C LYS A 137 9.53 -3.26 -18.04
N TRP A 138 10.15 -2.61 -17.06
CA TRP A 138 11.03 -1.46 -17.25
C TRP A 138 12.52 -1.76 -17.07
N ASN A 139 12.89 -3.02 -16.81
CA ASN A 139 14.28 -3.40 -16.61
C ASN A 139 15.06 -3.44 -17.93
N GLU A 140 16.36 -3.14 -17.87
CA GLU A 140 17.25 -3.13 -19.03
C GLU A 140 17.49 -4.52 -19.63
N LYS A 141 17.29 -5.60 -18.86
CA LYS A 141 17.54 -6.98 -19.28
C LYS A 141 16.39 -7.63 -20.07
N LYS A 142 15.50 -6.81 -20.68
CA LYS A 142 14.42 -7.27 -21.54
C LYS A 142 14.71 -6.97 -23.00
#